data_AF-A0A2W4MIY7-F1
#
_entry.id   AF-A0A2W4MIY7-F1
#
_cell.length_a   1.000
_cell.length_b   1.000
_cell.length_c   1.000
_cell.angle_alpha   90.00
_cell.angle_beta   90.00
_cell.angle_gamma   90.00
#
_symmetry.space_group_name_H-M   'P 1'
#
loop_
_entity.id
_entity.type
_entity.pdbx_description
1 polymer ?
#
loop_
_entity_poly.entity_id
_entity_poly.type
_entity_poly.pdbx_seq_one_letter_code
_entity_poly.pdbx_strand_id
1 'polypeptide(L)'
;MRYLADIAGEPGTNEARGKVDAVRRLLSLAVLTALAMGVLVQGRTHAQTVYYHDRVAVLMYHQFDQPPDGPITVTSKQFDEHLRTLKAAGFRFITPDQFRQWKAGKGTVPPNAVLITIDDGMKEIRSVALPILRKHQAPAIAFVVYGRVDRAPNTLTSRDLQELEQNGIQVQSHTYNMHYRVIRKSDGADVAAVWVMGDEEIRQDMALARQAHRSWLQRDPDMLAYPYGAYTPSFIKAAQAEGIRFAFTTKPGLVSRSTPNMELPRLNTGVRGMTGKQVVELIRKHAGAVSPTQAAKPKQQPKAKSTGYFVGGGLYRSYNEAAKAAKKFTKATGYRMYVGKHPTHKGYWVQTGRVPDKGRAQSLARKWARLGLRYVIPASR
;
A
#
# COMPACT_ATOMS: atom_id res chain seq x y z
N MET A 1 -21.97 -33.97 73.45
CA MET A 1 -22.89 -34.83 74.22
C MET A 1 -24.27 -34.19 74.24
N ARG A 2 -25.32 -35.02 74.11
CA ARG A 2 -26.79 -34.74 74.04
C ARG A 2 -27.25 -34.23 72.66
N TYR A 3 -27.82 -35.01 71.75
CA TYR A 3 -28.75 -36.18 71.80
C TYR A 3 -30.17 -35.84 72.27
N LEU A 4 -31.02 -35.65 71.25
CA LEU A 4 -32.45 -35.98 71.09
C LEU A 4 -33.44 -35.79 72.25
N ALA A 5 -34.52 -35.07 71.93
CA ALA A 5 -35.89 -35.40 72.36
C ALA A 5 -36.91 -34.97 71.28
N ASP A 6 -37.75 -35.95 70.90
CA ASP A 6 -38.88 -35.93 69.96
C ASP A 6 -39.95 -34.85 70.31
N ILE A 7 -40.86 -34.44 69.41
CA ILE A 7 -42.14 -35.13 69.09
C ILE A 7 -42.70 -34.69 67.72
N ALA A 8 -43.33 -35.69 67.08
CA ALA A 8 -43.96 -35.82 65.77
C ALA A 8 -45.05 -34.81 65.35
N GLY A 9 -45.27 -34.71 64.03
CA GLY A 9 -46.44 -34.09 63.40
C GLY A 9 -46.52 -34.31 61.87
N GLU A 10 -47.09 -35.45 61.49
CA GLU A 10 -47.72 -35.82 60.19
C GLU A 10 -46.90 -36.10 58.89
N PRO A 11 -47.28 -37.16 58.13
CA PRO A 11 -46.66 -37.50 56.86
C PRO A 11 -47.17 -36.60 55.73
N GLY A 12 -46.38 -35.57 55.40
CA GLY A 12 -46.54 -34.83 54.15
C GLY A 12 -46.50 -35.79 52.96
N THR A 13 -47.64 -35.93 52.30
CA THR A 13 -47.93 -36.85 51.19
C THR A 13 -46.86 -36.81 50.09
N ASN A 14 -46.67 -37.93 49.38
CA ASN A 14 -45.84 -38.02 48.16
C ASN A 14 -46.16 -36.91 47.13
N GLU A 15 -47.36 -36.34 47.22
CA GLU A 15 -47.82 -35.21 46.40
C GLU A 15 -47.05 -33.90 46.69
N ALA A 16 -46.68 -33.63 47.94
CA ALA A 16 -45.94 -32.42 48.32
C ALA A 16 -44.49 -32.46 47.81
N ARG A 17 -43.83 -33.62 47.85
CA ARG A 17 -42.49 -33.83 47.27
C ARG A 17 -42.51 -33.69 45.74
N GLY A 18 -43.54 -34.26 45.08
CA GLY A 18 -43.71 -34.13 43.63
C GLY A 18 -43.91 -32.68 43.16
N LYS A 19 -44.64 -31.86 43.93
CA LYS A 19 -44.85 -30.43 43.62
C LYS A 19 -43.56 -29.61 43.78
N VAL A 20 -42.74 -29.89 44.79
CA VAL A 20 -41.44 -29.21 44.98
C VAL A 20 -40.44 -29.58 43.88
N ASP A 21 -40.41 -30.84 43.46
CA ASP A 21 -39.54 -31.29 42.35
C ASP A 21 -40.00 -30.75 40.99
N ALA A 22 -41.31 -30.61 40.76
CA ALA A 22 -41.85 -29.98 39.57
C ALA A 22 -41.49 -28.48 39.49
N VAL A 23 -41.58 -27.75 40.61
CA VAL A 23 -41.19 -26.34 40.72
C VAL A 23 -39.68 -26.17 40.51
N ARG A 24 -38.84 -27.06 41.08
CA ARG A 24 -37.39 -27.05 40.84
C ARG A 24 -37.05 -27.32 39.38
N ARG A 25 -37.73 -28.25 38.71
CA ARG A 25 -37.52 -28.54 37.28
C ARG A 25 -37.94 -27.36 36.39
N LEU A 26 -39.07 -26.71 36.69
CA LEU A 26 -39.54 -25.51 35.98
C LEU A 26 -38.59 -24.32 36.17
N LEU A 27 -38.10 -24.09 37.38
CA LEU A 27 -37.11 -23.04 37.66
C LEU A 27 -35.76 -23.32 36.96
N SER A 28 -35.32 -24.58 36.95
CA SER A 28 -34.10 -25.00 36.24
C SER A 28 -34.23 -24.80 34.72
N LEU A 29 -35.40 -25.12 34.15
CA LEU A 29 -35.67 -24.94 32.73
C LEU A 29 -35.78 -23.45 32.35
N ALA A 30 -36.32 -22.61 33.24
CA ALA A 30 -36.40 -21.15 33.07
C ALA A 30 -35.01 -20.49 33.14
N VAL A 31 -34.12 -20.94 34.03
CA VAL A 31 -32.74 -20.47 34.11
C VAL A 31 -31.93 -20.92 32.88
N LEU A 32 -32.11 -22.15 32.41
CA LEU A 32 -31.46 -22.66 31.19
C LEU A 32 -31.94 -21.94 29.92
N THR A 33 -33.22 -21.60 29.82
CA THR A 33 -33.76 -20.80 28.70
C THR A 33 -33.33 -19.33 28.77
N ALA A 34 -33.20 -18.74 29.96
CA ALA A 34 -32.63 -17.40 30.14
C ALA A 34 -31.13 -17.34 29.78
N LEU A 35 -30.36 -18.38 30.13
CA LEU A 35 -28.96 -18.52 29.68
C LEU A 35 -28.85 -18.76 28.17
N ALA A 36 -29.72 -19.58 27.59
CA ALA A 36 -29.75 -19.81 26.14
C ALA A 36 -30.15 -18.54 25.36
N MET A 37 -31.09 -17.75 25.86
CA MET A 37 -31.44 -16.45 25.27
C MET A 37 -30.36 -15.37 25.53
N GLY A 38 -29.66 -15.41 26.67
CA GLY A 38 -28.51 -14.54 26.95
C GLY A 38 -27.32 -14.80 26.01
N VAL A 39 -27.09 -16.05 25.61
CA VAL A 39 -26.05 -16.44 24.63
C VAL A 39 -26.44 -16.04 23.20
N LEU A 40 -27.74 -16.01 22.86
CA LEU A 40 -28.21 -15.61 21.52
C LEU A 40 -28.18 -14.09 21.27
N VAL A 41 -28.06 -13.25 22.31
CA VAL A 41 -28.12 -11.78 22.18
C VAL A 41 -26.73 -11.11 22.04
N GLN A 42 -25.61 -11.83 22.22
CA GLN A 42 -24.27 -11.24 22.12
C GLN A 42 -23.56 -11.40 20.75
N GLY A 43 -24.27 -11.91 19.75
CA GLY A 43 -23.75 -12.10 18.40
C GLY A 43 -24.12 -11.00 17.40
N ARG A 44 -24.31 -9.74 17.81
CA ARG A 44 -24.31 -8.63 16.84
C ARG A 44 -22.88 -8.47 16.32
N THR A 45 -22.52 -9.28 15.34
CA THR A 45 -21.40 -8.99 14.45
C THR A 45 -21.74 -7.68 13.76
N HIS A 46 -21.31 -6.55 14.33
CA HIS A 46 -21.27 -5.32 13.58
C HIS A 46 -20.41 -5.61 12.36
N ALA A 47 -21.05 -5.75 11.20
CA ALA A 47 -20.36 -5.95 9.94
C ALA A 47 -19.33 -4.83 9.82
N GLN A 48 -18.04 -5.18 9.88
CA GLN A 48 -16.97 -4.20 9.82
C GLN A 48 -17.10 -3.42 8.52
N THR A 49 -16.99 -2.09 8.59
CA THR A 49 -17.15 -1.24 7.41
C THR A 49 -16.09 -1.61 6.38
N VAL A 50 -16.52 -1.99 5.17
CA VAL A 50 -15.60 -2.27 4.06
C VAL A 50 -15.49 -1.03 3.19
N TYR A 51 -14.26 -0.53 3.05
CA TYR A 51 -13.92 0.63 2.22
C TYR A 51 -13.46 0.19 0.82
N TYR A 52 -12.81 -0.97 0.70
CA TYR A 52 -12.39 -1.53 -0.59
C TYR A 52 -12.12 -3.03 -0.51
N HIS A 53 -12.23 -3.67 -1.68
CA HIS A 53 -11.84 -5.05 -1.93
C HIS A 53 -10.72 -5.10 -3.00
N ASP A 54 -9.93 -6.18 -2.98
CA ASP A 54 -8.88 -6.49 -3.97
C ASP A 54 -7.95 -5.30 -4.27
N ARG A 55 -7.65 -4.53 -3.22
CA ARG A 55 -6.74 -3.39 -3.22
C ARG A 55 -6.00 -3.37 -1.89
N VAL A 56 -4.80 -2.78 -1.89
CA VAL A 56 -3.96 -2.64 -0.71
C VAL A 56 -3.62 -1.18 -0.51
N ALA A 57 -3.90 -0.65 0.68
CA ALA A 57 -3.34 0.63 1.11
C ALA A 57 -1.93 0.38 1.66
N VAL A 58 -0.91 0.95 1.00
CA VAL A 58 0.48 0.86 1.46
C VAL A 58 0.81 2.12 2.24
N LEU A 59 1.08 2.01 3.53
CA LEU A 59 1.34 3.15 4.41
C LEU A 59 2.83 3.39 4.53
N MET A 60 3.25 4.65 4.46
CA MET A 60 4.65 5.06 4.48
C MET A 60 4.96 5.85 5.76
N TYR A 61 5.93 5.35 6.51
CA TYR A 61 6.52 5.98 7.71
C TYR A 61 8.04 6.12 7.53
N HIS A 62 8.69 6.95 8.35
CA HIS A 62 10.15 7.16 8.28
C HIS A 62 10.75 7.15 9.69
N GLN A 63 10.46 8.20 10.47
CA GLN A 63 11.08 8.44 11.77
C GLN A 63 10.07 8.27 12.91
N PHE A 64 10.56 7.79 14.06
CA PHE A 64 9.75 7.67 15.27
C PHE A 64 10.41 8.37 16.44
N ASP A 65 9.67 9.23 17.13
CA ASP A 65 10.11 10.05 18.28
C ASP A 65 11.31 11.00 18.06
N GLN A 66 12.20 10.72 17.11
CA GLN A 66 13.46 11.43 16.88
C GLN A 66 13.64 11.77 15.38
N PRO A 67 13.98 13.03 15.05
CA PRO A 67 13.96 14.19 15.94
C PRO A 67 12.52 14.52 16.34
N PRO A 68 12.25 15.01 17.57
CA PRO A 68 10.89 15.24 18.04
C PRO A 68 10.09 16.09 17.06
N ASP A 69 10.65 17.22 16.62
CA ASP A 69 10.02 18.20 15.73
C ASP A 69 10.21 17.94 14.23
N GLY A 70 10.63 16.72 13.86
CA GLY A 70 10.80 16.34 12.46
C GLY A 70 9.47 16.31 11.70
N PRO A 71 9.41 16.83 10.46
CA PRO A 71 8.18 16.87 9.66
C PRO A 71 7.70 15.48 9.20
N ILE A 72 8.62 14.50 9.18
CA ILE A 72 8.37 13.09 8.85
C ILE A 72 8.47 12.16 10.07
N THR A 73 8.43 12.74 11.28
CA THR A 73 8.48 12.02 12.55
C THR A 73 7.07 11.80 13.10
N VAL A 74 6.76 10.55 13.45
CA VAL A 74 5.55 10.18 14.19
C VAL A 74 5.96 9.73 15.59
N THR A 75 5.28 10.19 16.64
CA THR A 75 5.60 9.71 17.98
C THR A 75 5.18 8.24 18.16
N SER A 76 5.82 7.51 19.06
CA SER A 76 5.41 6.16 19.49
C SER A 76 3.92 6.09 19.84
N LYS A 77 3.41 7.10 20.57
CA LYS A 77 1.98 7.21 20.91
C LYS A 77 1.09 7.36 19.68
N GLN A 78 1.47 8.22 18.72
CA GLN A 78 0.73 8.38 17.47
C GLN A 78 0.75 7.10 16.64
N PHE A 79 1.89 6.42 16.54
CA PHE A 79 1.99 5.19 15.80
C PHE A 79 1.13 4.07 16.41
N ASP A 80 1.15 3.90 17.74
CA ASP A 80 0.24 2.98 18.45
C ASP A 80 -1.23 3.33 18.21
N GLU A 81 -1.58 4.63 18.25
CA GLU A 81 -2.92 5.12 17.96
C GLU A 81 -3.34 4.82 16.51
N HIS A 82 -2.44 4.99 15.54
CA HIS A 82 -2.70 4.68 14.13
C HIS A 82 -3.10 3.21 13.96
N LEU A 83 -2.29 2.29 14.50
CA LEU A 83 -2.53 0.86 14.33
C LEU A 83 -3.81 0.40 15.05
N ARG A 84 -4.06 0.92 16.25
CA ARG A 84 -5.30 0.67 17.01
C ARG A 84 -6.52 1.18 16.26
N THR A 85 -6.45 2.39 15.71
CA THR A 85 -7.57 3.01 14.99
C THR A 85 -7.87 2.29 13.68
N LEU A 86 -6.83 1.89 12.93
CA LEU A 86 -6.98 1.07 11.73
C LEU A 86 -7.68 -0.26 12.05
N LYS A 87 -7.24 -0.98 13.10
CA LYS A 87 -7.90 -2.22 13.53
C LYS A 87 -9.37 -2.00 13.89
N ALA A 88 -9.66 -0.98 14.71
CA ALA A 88 -11.02 -0.65 15.12
C ALA A 88 -11.92 -0.29 13.93
N ALA A 89 -11.34 0.34 12.90
CA ALA A 89 -12.04 0.69 11.66
C ALA A 89 -12.17 -0.49 10.67
N GLY A 90 -11.70 -1.69 11.00
CA GLY A 90 -11.84 -2.90 10.19
C GLY A 90 -10.76 -3.09 9.12
N PHE A 91 -9.62 -2.39 9.21
CA PHE A 91 -8.46 -2.65 8.36
C PHE A 91 -7.70 -3.90 8.82
N ARG A 92 -7.08 -4.60 7.85
CA ARG A 92 -6.36 -5.85 8.08
C ARG A 92 -4.93 -5.72 7.59
N PHE A 93 -3.97 -5.83 8.50
CA PHE A 93 -2.56 -5.81 8.14
C PHE A 93 -2.17 -7.10 7.42
N ILE A 94 -1.45 -6.98 6.31
CA ILE A 94 -0.99 -8.12 5.51
C ILE A 94 0.53 -8.26 5.55
N THR A 95 1.01 -9.48 5.38
CA THR A 95 2.44 -9.74 5.24
C THR A 95 2.96 -9.33 3.85
N PRO A 96 4.27 -9.07 3.73
CA PRO A 96 4.89 -8.88 2.42
C PRO A 96 4.68 -10.08 1.48
N ASP A 97 4.62 -11.31 2.01
CA ASP A 97 4.31 -12.51 1.21
C ASP A 97 2.89 -12.53 0.67
N GLN A 98 1.90 -12.16 1.50
CA GLN A 98 0.52 -12.01 1.03
C GLN A 98 0.44 -10.97 -0.10
N PHE A 99 1.16 -9.85 0.04
CA PHE A 99 1.26 -8.85 -1.02
C PHE A 99 1.91 -9.40 -2.30
N ARG A 100 3.05 -10.12 -2.19
CA ARG A 100 3.73 -10.76 -3.32
C ARG A 100 2.82 -11.72 -4.07
N GLN A 101 2.21 -12.66 -3.35
CA GLN A 101 1.32 -13.66 -3.92
C GLN A 101 0.17 -12.96 -4.65
N TRP A 102 -0.50 -12.03 -3.97
CA TRP A 102 -1.61 -11.28 -4.53
C TRP A 102 -1.23 -10.50 -5.80
N LYS A 103 -0.09 -9.77 -5.81
CA LYS A 103 0.36 -9.08 -7.04
C LYS A 103 0.75 -10.04 -8.16
N ALA A 104 1.16 -11.27 -7.84
CA ALA A 104 1.46 -12.32 -8.81
C ALA A 104 0.22 -13.08 -9.31
N GLY A 105 -1.00 -12.65 -8.94
CA GLY A 105 -2.23 -13.35 -9.32
C GLY A 105 -2.50 -14.61 -8.50
N LYS A 106 -1.72 -14.87 -7.45
CA LYS A 106 -1.84 -16.04 -6.58
C LYS A 106 -2.49 -15.63 -5.25
N GLY A 107 -3.58 -16.28 -4.86
CA GLY A 107 -4.29 -15.94 -3.62
C GLY A 107 -4.98 -14.57 -3.64
N THR A 108 -5.44 -14.14 -2.46
CA THR A 108 -6.27 -12.94 -2.24
C THR A 108 -5.78 -12.14 -1.05
N VAL A 109 -6.10 -10.85 -1.01
CA VAL A 109 -5.96 -10.02 0.20
C VAL A 109 -7.33 -9.85 0.87
N PRO A 110 -7.39 -9.70 2.20
CA PRO A 110 -8.65 -9.39 2.87
C PRO A 110 -9.22 -8.04 2.40
N PRO A 111 -10.53 -7.81 2.56
CA PRO A 111 -11.08 -6.45 2.46
C PRO A 111 -10.33 -5.50 3.40
N ASN A 112 -10.17 -4.24 2.99
CA ASN A 112 -9.42 -3.23 3.74
C ASN A 112 -7.96 -3.64 4.07
N ALA A 113 -7.29 -4.35 3.15
CA ALA A 113 -5.89 -4.75 3.33
C ALA A 113 -4.92 -3.57 3.41
N VAL A 114 -4.05 -3.60 4.42
CA VAL A 114 -3.04 -2.59 4.68
C VAL A 114 -1.66 -3.23 4.74
N LEU A 115 -0.69 -2.66 4.03
CA LEU A 115 0.73 -3.02 4.13
C LEU A 115 1.49 -1.84 4.76
N ILE A 116 2.25 -2.10 5.82
CA ILE A 116 3.04 -1.06 6.49
C ILE A 116 4.45 -1.07 5.91
N THR A 117 4.95 0.11 5.52
CA THR A 117 6.31 0.33 5.06
C THR A 117 6.97 1.43 5.88
N ILE A 118 8.25 1.24 6.19
CA ILE A 118 9.06 2.19 6.95
C ILE A 118 10.39 2.39 6.22
N ASP A 119 10.71 3.62 5.86
CA ASP A 119 11.86 3.94 5.01
C ASP A 119 13.12 4.30 5.83
N ASP A 120 14.20 4.59 5.12
CA ASP A 120 15.51 5.10 5.59
C ASP A 120 16.40 4.14 6.39
N GLY A 121 15.85 3.21 7.17
CA GLY A 121 16.64 2.30 8.00
C GLY A 121 17.16 2.95 9.29
N MET A 122 16.36 3.80 9.91
CA MET A 122 16.69 4.47 11.18
C MET A 122 16.58 3.50 12.37
N LYS A 123 17.38 3.72 13.44
CA LYS A 123 17.41 2.80 14.62
C LYS A 123 16.06 2.66 15.32
N GLU A 124 15.20 3.67 15.20
CA GLU A 124 13.89 3.74 15.84
C GLU A 124 12.90 2.74 15.24
N ILE A 125 13.18 2.20 14.05
CA ILE A 125 12.45 1.03 13.53
C ILE A 125 12.54 -0.13 14.53
N ARG A 126 13.73 -0.40 15.08
CA ARG A 126 13.93 -1.45 16.08
C ARG A 126 13.45 -1.02 17.46
N SER A 127 13.90 0.14 17.96
CA SER A 127 13.66 0.51 19.36
C SER A 127 12.22 0.98 19.63
N VAL A 128 11.51 1.49 18.63
CA VAL A 128 10.16 2.07 18.79
C VAL A 128 9.12 1.32 17.96
N ALA A 129 9.32 1.18 16.65
CA ALA A 129 8.28 0.66 15.77
C ALA A 129 8.04 -0.85 15.99
N LEU A 130 9.10 -1.64 16.12
CA LEU A 130 9.03 -3.09 16.30
C LEU A 130 8.15 -3.53 17.48
N PRO A 131 8.33 -3.05 18.73
CA PRO A 131 7.48 -3.47 19.84
C PRO A 131 6.01 -3.08 19.64
N ILE A 132 5.73 -1.93 19.02
CA ILE A 132 4.36 -1.48 18.71
C ILE A 132 3.74 -2.37 17.62
N LEU A 133 4.46 -2.65 16.54
CA LEU A 133 4.01 -3.56 15.48
C LEU A 133 3.70 -4.96 16.03
N ARG A 134 4.54 -5.49 16.93
CA ARG A 134 4.30 -6.76 17.62
C ARG A 134 3.05 -6.73 18.49
N LYS A 135 2.87 -5.70 19.32
CA LYS A 135 1.64 -5.48 20.12
C LYS A 135 0.38 -5.52 19.24
N HIS A 136 0.47 -4.99 18.02
CA HIS A 136 -0.64 -4.97 17.08
C HIS A 136 -0.66 -6.13 16.08
N GLN A 137 0.24 -7.11 16.17
CA GLN A 137 0.37 -8.20 15.19
C GLN A 137 0.35 -7.67 13.74
N ALA A 138 1.08 -6.57 13.51
CA ALA A 138 1.09 -5.84 12.25
C ALA A 138 2.43 -6.12 11.56
N PRO A 139 2.45 -6.93 10.48
CA PRO A 139 3.65 -7.14 9.69
C PRO A 139 4.04 -5.84 8.97
N ALA A 140 5.33 -5.66 8.70
CA ALA A 140 5.82 -4.49 7.99
C ALA A 140 7.00 -4.82 7.07
N ILE A 141 7.35 -3.84 6.24
CA ILE A 141 8.59 -3.80 5.47
C ILE A 141 9.44 -2.63 5.98
N ALA A 142 10.72 -2.88 6.25
CA ALA A 142 11.71 -1.83 6.46
C ALA A 142 12.57 -1.68 5.19
N PHE A 143 12.49 -0.53 4.53
CA PHE A 143 13.36 -0.20 3.39
C PHE A 143 14.62 0.49 3.90
N VAL A 144 15.78 -0.13 3.68
CA VAL A 144 17.06 0.26 4.31
C VAL A 144 18.06 0.78 3.29
N VAL A 145 18.70 1.91 3.60
CA VAL A 145 19.83 2.45 2.83
C VAL A 145 21.11 1.72 3.27
N TYR A 146 21.54 0.70 2.52
CA TYR A 146 22.55 -0.24 3.02
C TYR A 146 23.94 0.36 3.25
N GLY A 147 24.30 1.43 2.55
CA GLY A 147 25.57 2.14 2.74
C GLY A 147 25.67 2.83 4.11
N ARG A 148 24.56 2.94 4.85
CA ARG A 148 24.52 3.51 6.21
C ARG A 148 24.63 2.46 7.32
N VAL A 149 24.23 1.22 7.05
CA VAL A 149 24.24 0.12 8.04
C VAL A 149 25.65 -0.10 8.56
N ASP A 150 25.79 -0.23 9.88
CA ASP A 150 27.06 -0.34 10.62
C ASP A 150 28.05 0.83 10.44
N ARG A 151 27.63 1.93 9.79
CA ARG A 151 28.54 3.02 9.40
C ARG A 151 28.06 4.41 9.82
N ALA A 152 26.76 4.67 9.73
CA ALA A 152 26.19 5.97 10.04
C ALA A 152 25.55 5.99 11.44
N PRO A 153 25.67 7.11 12.18
CA PRO A 153 25.00 7.23 13.47
C PRO A 153 23.48 7.17 13.30
N ASN A 154 22.80 6.65 14.33
CA ASN A 154 21.33 6.55 14.39
C ASN A 154 20.67 5.71 13.28
N THR A 155 21.42 4.86 12.60
CA THR A 155 20.88 3.89 11.64
C THR A 155 20.95 2.48 12.20
N LEU A 156 20.20 1.55 11.58
CA LEU A 156 20.20 0.15 11.97
C LEU A 156 21.59 -0.48 11.76
N THR A 157 21.96 -1.35 12.68
CA THR A 157 23.12 -2.25 12.53
C THR A 157 22.73 -3.51 11.78
N SER A 158 23.70 -4.26 11.26
CA SER A 158 23.46 -5.56 10.62
C SER A 158 22.78 -6.56 11.55
N ARG A 159 23.09 -6.52 12.85
CA ARG A 159 22.38 -7.30 13.89
C ARG A 159 20.91 -6.90 13.99
N ASP A 160 20.62 -5.60 13.96
CA ASP A 160 19.24 -5.12 14.01
C ASP A 160 18.44 -5.63 12.80
N LEU A 161 19.04 -5.70 11.61
CA LEU A 161 18.37 -6.23 10.41
C LEU A 161 17.90 -7.69 10.61
N GLN A 162 18.74 -8.53 11.22
CA GLN A 162 18.40 -9.92 11.52
C GLN A 162 17.29 -10.02 12.57
N GLU A 163 17.34 -9.19 13.60
CA GLU A 163 16.31 -9.14 14.64
C GLU A 163 14.96 -8.71 14.06
N LEU A 164 14.93 -7.72 13.18
CA LEU A 164 13.71 -7.26 12.50
C LEU A 164 13.04 -8.40 11.71
N GLU A 165 13.82 -9.14 10.91
CA GLU A 165 13.34 -10.27 10.11
C GLU A 165 12.76 -11.40 10.97
N GLN A 166 13.42 -11.72 12.08
CA GLN A 166 12.95 -12.74 13.03
C GLN A 166 11.64 -12.35 13.73
N ASN A 167 11.33 -11.05 13.77
CA ASN A 167 10.18 -10.52 14.51
C ASN A 167 9.09 -9.92 13.59
N GLY A 168 9.05 -10.33 12.32
CA GLY A 168 7.93 -10.03 11.42
C GLY A 168 8.04 -8.69 10.66
N ILE A 169 9.22 -8.07 10.65
CA ILE A 169 9.53 -6.92 9.79
C ILE A 169 10.52 -7.37 8.73
N GLN A 170 10.05 -7.47 7.48
CA GLN A 170 10.92 -7.86 6.38
C GLN A 170 11.80 -6.68 5.96
N VAL A 171 13.11 -6.89 5.89
CA VAL A 171 14.05 -5.88 5.44
C VAL A 171 14.14 -5.94 3.92
N GLN A 172 14.11 -4.78 3.25
CA GLN A 172 14.14 -4.63 1.80
C GLN A 172 14.98 -3.41 1.41
N SER A 173 15.17 -3.18 0.10
CA SER A 173 16.13 -2.18 -0.37
C SER A 173 15.58 -0.76 -0.34
N HIS A 174 16.40 0.18 0.13
CA HIS A 174 16.26 1.62 -0.15
C HIS A 174 17.52 2.15 -0.83
N THR A 175 18.10 1.36 -1.76
CA THR A 175 19.38 1.59 -2.43
C THR A 175 20.59 1.37 -1.51
N TYR A 176 21.80 1.44 -2.06
CA TYR A 176 23.02 1.39 -1.26
C TYR A 176 23.37 2.80 -0.75
N ASN A 177 23.55 3.77 -1.64
CA ASN A 177 23.97 5.12 -1.30
C ASN A 177 23.34 6.20 -2.19
N MET A 178 22.22 5.93 -2.88
CA MET A 178 21.50 6.95 -3.68
C MET A 178 20.52 7.81 -2.87
N HIS A 179 20.48 7.66 -1.54
CA HIS A 179 19.58 8.43 -0.68
C HIS A 179 20.18 9.78 -0.26
N TYR A 180 20.38 10.68 -1.24
CA TYR A 180 20.76 12.06 -0.99
C TYR A 180 20.18 13.01 -2.04
N ARG A 181 20.20 14.30 -1.72
CA ARG A 181 19.85 15.39 -2.65
C ARG A 181 21.08 16.17 -3.05
N VAL A 182 21.04 16.75 -4.24
CA VAL A 182 22.15 17.47 -4.86
C VAL A 182 21.63 18.63 -5.70
N ILE A 183 22.38 19.72 -5.73
CA ILE A 183 22.11 20.86 -6.61
C ILE A 183 22.56 20.49 -8.03
N ARG A 184 21.60 20.36 -8.94
CA ARG A 184 21.86 20.03 -10.33
C ARG A 184 22.55 21.20 -11.03
N LYS A 185 23.75 20.96 -11.58
CA LYS A 185 24.60 21.99 -12.19
C LYS A 185 23.94 22.74 -13.37
N SER A 186 23.03 22.09 -14.10
CA SER A 186 22.46 22.68 -15.32
C SER A 186 21.47 23.82 -15.07
N ASP A 187 20.77 23.81 -13.92
CA ASP A 187 19.69 24.75 -13.63
C ASP A 187 19.59 25.16 -12.16
N GLY A 188 20.50 24.72 -11.30
CA GLY A 188 20.53 25.04 -9.88
C GLY A 188 19.42 24.37 -9.07
N ALA A 189 18.67 23.42 -9.64
CA ALA A 189 17.58 22.77 -8.95
C ALA A 189 18.09 21.77 -7.89
N ASP A 190 17.50 21.80 -6.69
CA ASP A 190 17.71 20.78 -5.65
C ASP A 190 16.90 19.52 -6.00
N VAL A 191 17.60 18.43 -6.38
CA VAL A 191 16.99 17.19 -6.89
C VAL A 191 17.54 15.95 -6.17
N ALA A 192 16.80 14.85 -6.22
CA ALA A 192 17.31 13.54 -5.80
C ALA A 192 18.48 13.10 -6.68
N ALA A 193 19.46 12.42 -6.08
CA ALA A 193 20.70 11.97 -6.72
C ALA A 193 20.48 11.30 -8.09
N VAL A 194 19.48 10.42 -8.19
CA VAL A 194 19.20 9.65 -9.41
C VAL A 194 18.96 10.52 -10.66
N TRP A 195 18.56 11.78 -10.51
CA TRP A 195 18.33 12.69 -11.66
C TRP A 195 19.61 13.25 -12.27
N VAL A 196 20.76 13.07 -11.61
CA VAL A 196 22.06 13.54 -12.09
C VAL A 196 23.10 12.42 -12.16
N MET A 197 22.78 11.22 -11.67
CA MET A 197 23.66 10.05 -11.75
C MET A 197 23.66 9.43 -13.14
N GLY A 198 24.82 8.88 -13.53
CA GLY A 198 24.97 8.09 -14.74
C GLY A 198 24.40 6.67 -14.60
N ASP A 199 24.03 6.05 -15.73
CA ASP A 199 23.46 4.70 -15.77
C ASP A 199 24.34 3.66 -15.06
N GLU A 200 25.66 3.77 -15.20
CA GLU A 200 26.63 2.85 -14.58
C GLU A 200 26.71 3.03 -13.06
N GLU A 201 26.67 4.26 -12.56
CA GLU A 201 26.67 4.54 -11.12
C GLU A 201 25.40 3.95 -10.46
N ILE A 202 24.24 4.12 -11.12
CA ILE A 202 22.97 3.57 -10.65
C ILE A 202 23.02 2.04 -10.63
N ARG A 203 23.61 1.42 -11.66
CA ARG A 203 23.77 -0.04 -11.74
C ARG A 203 24.67 -0.56 -10.62
N GLN A 204 25.81 0.08 -10.39
CA GLN A 204 26.73 -0.29 -9.33
C GLN A 204 26.09 -0.15 -7.95
N ASP A 205 25.35 0.94 -7.69
CA ASP A 205 24.67 1.14 -6.42
C ASP A 205 23.65 0.03 -6.13
N MET A 206 22.83 -0.36 -7.12
CA MET A 206 21.87 -1.45 -6.95
C MET A 206 22.55 -2.80 -6.75
N ALA A 207 23.66 -3.07 -7.43
CA ALA A 207 24.42 -4.31 -7.25
C ALA A 207 25.02 -4.37 -5.83
N LEU A 208 25.58 -3.27 -5.33
CA LEU A 208 26.08 -3.16 -3.96
C LEU A 208 24.95 -3.33 -2.93
N ALA A 209 23.76 -2.77 -3.20
CA ALA A 209 22.60 -2.92 -2.33
C ALA A 209 22.18 -4.39 -2.20
N ARG A 210 22.12 -5.11 -3.32
CA ARG A 210 21.81 -6.55 -3.34
C ARG A 210 22.88 -7.36 -2.60
N GLN A 211 24.17 -7.09 -2.88
CA GLN A 211 25.28 -7.77 -2.23
C GLN A 211 25.23 -7.59 -0.71
N ALA A 212 25.04 -6.37 -0.24
CA ALA A 212 24.97 -6.05 1.19
C ALA A 212 23.77 -6.73 1.87
N HIS A 213 22.58 -6.67 1.26
CA HIS A 213 21.42 -7.40 1.76
C HIS A 213 21.73 -8.90 1.89
N ARG A 214 22.26 -9.51 0.82
CA ARG A 214 22.55 -10.95 0.81
C ARG A 214 23.56 -11.35 1.87
N SER A 215 24.60 -10.54 2.11
CA SER A 215 25.60 -10.84 3.13
C SER A 215 25.01 -10.87 4.55
N TRP A 216 24.04 -10.03 4.86
CA TRP A 216 23.46 -9.94 6.21
C TRP A 216 22.25 -10.85 6.42
N LEU A 217 21.45 -11.08 5.37
CA LEU A 217 20.13 -11.70 5.46
C LEU A 217 19.98 -13.00 4.65
N GLN A 218 21.05 -13.43 3.96
CA GLN A 218 21.13 -14.71 3.24
C GLN A 218 20.03 -14.92 2.18
N ARG A 219 19.54 -13.82 1.60
CA ARG A 219 18.53 -13.81 0.53
C ARG A 219 18.72 -12.57 -0.35
N ASP A 220 18.06 -12.52 -1.50
CA ASP A 220 18.03 -11.29 -2.30
C ASP A 220 16.81 -10.42 -1.92
N PRO A 221 16.95 -9.09 -1.94
CA PRO A 221 15.79 -8.20 -1.90
C PRO A 221 15.01 -8.33 -3.21
N ASP A 222 13.69 -8.33 -3.12
CA ASP A 222 12.80 -8.28 -4.29
C ASP A 222 11.90 -7.04 -4.28
N MET A 223 12.02 -6.21 -3.24
CA MET A 223 11.30 -4.95 -3.10
C MET A 223 12.24 -3.77 -2.89
N LEU A 224 11.83 -2.61 -3.42
CA LEU A 224 12.56 -1.35 -3.34
C LEU A 224 11.61 -0.21 -3.00
N ALA A 225 11.96 0.67 -2.08
CA ALA A 225 11.39 2.03 -2.08
C ALA A 225 12.35 2.95 -2.84
N TYR A 226 11.85 3.77 -3.75
CA TYR A 226 12.70 4.76 -4.41
C TYR A 226 13.00 5.92 -3.44
N PRO A 227 14.27 6.30 -3.19
CA PRO A 227 14.60 7.49 -2.41
C PRO A 227 13.85 8.72 -2.94
N TYR A 228 13.18 9.44 -2.03
CA TYR A 228 12.31 10.59 -2.35
C TYR A 228 11.17 10.30 -3.35
N GLY A 229 10.90 9.03 -3.69
CA GLY A 229 10.00 8.63 -4.76
C GLY A 229 10.51 8.92 -6.17
N ALA A 230 11.79 9.26 -6.32
CA ALA A 230 12.41 9.64 -7.59
C ALA A 230 12.96 8.43 -8.34
N TYR A 231 12.65 8.32 -9.63
CA TYR A 231 13.13 7.22 -10.46
C TYR A 231 13.27 7.62 -11.94
N THR A 232 14.23 6.97 -12.61
CA THR A 232 14.49 7.10 -14.05
C THR A 232 14.30 5.73 -14.73
N PRO A 233 14.15 5.67 -16.07
CA PRO A 233 14.15 4.40 -16.79
C PRO A 233 15.39 3.54 -16.52
N SER A 234 16.56 4.17 -16.39
CA SER A 234 17.82 3.50 -16.05
C SER A 234 17.79 2.91 -14.64
N PHE A 235 17.22 3.62 -13.66
CA PHE A 235 17.03 3.09 -12.31
C PHE A 235 16.08 1.90 -12.28
N ILE A 236 14.94 1.97 -12.97
CA ILE A 236 14.03 0.82 -13.09
C ILE A 236 14.77 -0.40 -13.67
N LYS A 237 15.53 -0.20 -14.75
CA LYS A 237 16.28 -1.27 -15.42
C LYS A 237 17.35 -1.87 -14.50
N ALA A 238 18.13 -1.03 -13.81
CA ALA A 238 19.15 -1.47 -12.85
C ALA A 238 18.53 -2.26 -11.69
N ALA A 239 17.44 -1.75 -11.10
CA ALA A 239 16.75 -2.43 -10.03
C ALA A 239 16.22 -3.82 -10.47
N GLN A 240 15.62 -3.91 -11.66
CA GLN A 240 15.15 -5.19 -12.21
C GLN A 240 16.28 -6.17 -12.49
N ALA A 241 17.43 -5.69 -12.98
CA ALA A 241 18.61 -6.52 -13.20
C ALA A 241 19.13 -7.14 -11.90
N GLU A 242 18.95 -6.44 -10.78
CA GLU A 242 19.32 -6.91 -9.44
C GLU A 242 18.21 -7.68 -8.71
N GLY A 243 17.15 -8.07 -9.42
CA GLY A 243 16.10 -8.94 -8.89
C GLY A 243 14.94 -8.21 -8.21
N ILE A 244 14.90 -6.87 -8.23
CA ILE A 244 13.76 -6.11 -7.72
C ILE A 244 12.55 -6.35 -8.62
N ARG A 245 11.47 -6.82 -8.01
CA ARG A 245 10.19 -7.14 -8.67
C ARG A 245 9.11 -6.12 -8.35
N PHE A 246 9.21 -5.46 -7.20
CA PHE A 246 8.23 -4.49 -6.70
C PHE A 246 8.95 -3.22 -6.25
N ALA A 247 8.56 -2.06 -6.78
CA ALA A 247 9.13 -0.80 -6.37
C ALA A 247 8.06 0.23 -6.00
N PHE A 248 8.26 0.86 -4.86
CA PHE A 248 7.33 1.76 -4.20
C PHE A 248 7.74 3.22 -4.40
N THR A 249 6.75 4.06 -4.69
CA THR A 249 6.88 5.49 -4.94
C THR A 249 6.29 6.29 -3.77
N THR A 250 6.35 7.62 -3.86
CA THR A 250 5.65 8.55 -2.94
C THR A 250 4.34 9.07 -3.53
N LYS A 251 3.93 8.60 -4.72
CA LYS A 251 2.66 8.99 -5.34
C LYS A 251 1.50 8.42 -4.51
N PRO A 252 0.50 9.24 -4.15
CA PRO A 252 -0.61 8.79 -3.33
C PRO A 252 -1.59 7.91 -4.13
N GLY A 253 -2.03 6.81 -3.51
CA GLY A 253 -3.00 5.89 -4.11
C GLY A 253 -3.06 4.54 -3.40
N LEU A 254 -4.05 3.73 -3.75
CA LEU A 254 -4.07 2.31 -3.39
C LEU A 254 -3.45 1.49 -4.52
N VAL A 255 -2.80 0.40 -4.14
CA VAL A 255 -2.33 -0.61 -5.08
C VAL A 255 -3.51 -1.49 -5.48
N SER A 256 -3.69 -1.75 -6.78
CA SER A 256 -4.51 -2.82 -7.32
C SER A 256 -3.62 -3.86 -8.00
N ARG A 257 -4.20 -4.99 -8.43
CA ARG A 257 -3.46 -6.01 -9.19
C ARG A 257 -2.86 -5.46 -10.48
N SER A 258 -3.55 -4.52 -11.13
CA SER A 258 -3.13 -3.89 -12.39
C SER A 258 -2.14 -2.74 -12.20
N THR A 259 -1.88 -2.29 -10.97
CA THR A 259 -0.84 -1.29 -10.71
C THR A 259 0.52 -1.83 -11.18
N PRO A 260 1.28 -1.08 -12.01
CA PRO A 260 2.60 -1.49 -12.44
C PRO A 260 3.51 -1.79 -11.25
N ASN A 261 4.16 -2.95 -11.24
CA ASN A 261 4.93 -3.37 -10.07
C ASN A 261 6.10 -2.45 -9.73
N MET A 262 6.64 -1.73 -10.72
CA MET A 262 7.76 -0.80 -10.51
C MET A 262 7.32 0.63 -10.17
N GLU A 263 6.02 0.87 -10.00
CA GLU A 263 5.45 2.19 -9.69
C GLU A 263 4.29 2.08 -8.67
N LEU A 264 4.50 1.33 -7.59
CA LEU A 264 3.48 1.11 -6.56
C LEU A 264 3.27 2.40 -5.75
N PRO A 265 2.04 2.94 -5.67
CA PRO A 265 1.75 4.12 -4.87
C PRO A 265 1.75 3.80 -3.37
N ARG A 266 2.01 4.83 -2.55
CA ARG A 266 1.95 4.77 -1.09
C ARG A 266 1.23 5.99 -0.52
N LEU A 267 0.63 5.82 0.65
CA LEU A 267 0.00 6.89 1.40
C LEU A 267 0.96 7.39 2.48
N ASN A 268 1.32 8.67 2.43
CA ASN A 268 2.18 9.27 3.44
C ASN A 268 1.42 9.43 4.76
N THR A 269 1.75 8.60 5.74
CA THR A 269 1.16 8.58 7.08
C THR A 269 2.17 8.93 8.17
N GLY A 270 3.44 9.07 7.79
CA GLY A 270 4.56 9.48 8.64
C GLY A 270 4.58 10.97 8.94
N VAL A 271 3.43 11.66 8.95
CA VAL A 271 3.37 13.11 9.12
C VAL A 271 3.15 13.46 10.58
N ARG A 272 3.97 14.36 11.14
CA ARG A 272 3.82 14.81 12.53
C ARG A 272 2.42 15.39 12.77
N GLY A 273 1.82 14.99 13.89
CA GLY A 273 0.50 15.49 14.30
C GLY A 273 -0.67 14.76 13.65
N MET A 274 -0.41 13.90 12.65
CA MET A 274 -1.47 13.08 12.06
C MET A 274 -2.04 12.12 13.11
N THR A 275 -3.36 12.02 13.15
CA THR A 275 -4.12 11.15 14.06
C THR A 275 -4.55 9.87 13.36
N GLY A 276 -4.93 8.84 14.11
CA GLY A 276 -5.42 7.58 13.54
C GLY A 276 -6.67 7.78 12.68
N LYS A 277 -7.54 8.72 13.08
CA LYS A 277 -8.74 9.09 12.30
C LYS A 277 -8.37 9.69 10.94
N GLN A 278 -7.38 10.58 10.90
CA GLN A 278 -6.89 11.17 9.65
C GLN A 278 -6.24 10.12 8.75
N VAL A 279 -5.57 9.10 9.31
CA VAL A 279 -5.04 7.97 8.52
C VAL A 279 -6.20 7.21 7.84
N VAL A 280 -7.26 6.90 8.58
CA VAL A 280 -8.46 6.27 8.02
C VAL A 280 -9.10 7.13 6.92
N GLU A 281 -9.24 8.43 7.15
CA GLU A 281 -9.78 9.37 6.17
C GLU A 281 -8.92 9.46 4.90
N LEU A 282 -7.59 9.47 5.05
CA LEU A 282 -6.65 9.45 3.94
C LEU A 282 -6.85 8.20 3.08
N ILE A 283 -6.98 7.03 3.71
CA ILE A 283 -7.24 5.77 2.98
C ILE A 283 -8.61 5.83 2.28
N ARG A 284 -9.66 6.27 2.99
CA ARG A 284 -11.02 6.40 2.44
C ARG A 284 -11.09 7.32 1.23
N LYS A 285 -10.39 8.46 1.29
CA LYS A 285 -10.29 9.41 0.18
C LYS A 285 -9.77 8.74 -1.10
N HIS A 286 -8.79 7.85 -0.97
CA HIS A 286 -8.18 7.17 -2.12
C HIS A 286 -8.93 5.88 -2.52
N ALA A 287 -9.71 5.28 -1.63
CA ALA A 287 -10.54 4.12 -1.94
C ALA A 287 -11.65 4.45 -2.94
N GLY A 288 -12.05 5.73 -3.03
CA GLY A 288 -13.27 6.20 -3.67
C GLY A 288 -14.45 6.10 -2.71
N ALA A 289 -15.51 6.88 -2.93
CA ALA A 289 -16.71 6.83 -2.10
C ALA A 289 -17.40 5.46 -2.26
N VAL A 290 -17.12 4.54 -1.33
CA VAL A 290 -17.95 3.35 -1.13
C VAL A 290 -18.87 3.69 0.04
N SER A 291 -20.14 3.96 -0.25
CA SER A 291 -21.17 4.10 0.78
C SER A 291 -21.29 2.79 1.58
N PRO A 292 -21.42 2.84 2.91
CA PRO A 292 -21.44 1.66 3.76
C PRO A 292 -22.84 1.02 3.74
N THR A 293 -23.26 0.49 2.60
CA THR A 293 -24.31 -0.55 2.49
C THR A 293 -24.50 -0.89 1.01
N GLN A 294 -24.09 -2.10 0.62
CA GLN A 294 -24.84 -2.99 -0.28
C GLN A 294 -23.94 -4.16 -0.67
N ALA A 295 -24.20 -5.32 -0.07
CA ALA A 295 -23.98 -6.57 -0.77
C ALA A 295 -24.92 -6.56 -1.98
N ALA A 296 -24.38 -6.39 -3.19
CA ALA A 296 -25.18 -6.47 -4.41
C ALA A 296 -24.38 -7.05 -5.58
N LYS A 297 -25.02 -8.03 -6.22
CA LYS A 297 -24.67 -8.73 -7.47
C LYS A 297 -24.15 -7.78 -8.57
N PRO A 298 -23.34 -8.29 -9.53
CA PRO A 298 -22.64 -7.44 -10.50
C PRO A 298 -23.64 -6.67 -11.36
N LYS A 299 -23.68 -5.35 -11.20
CA LYS A 299 -24.37 -4.43 -12.11
C LYS A 299 -23.35 -3.69 -12.96
N GLN A 300 -23.69 -3.57 -14.24
CA GLN A 300 -22.91 -2.96 -15.32
C GLN A 300 -22.36 -1.57 -14.94
N GLN A 301 -21.10 -1.32 -15.32
CA GLN A 301 -20.37 -0.08 -15.04
C GLN A 301 -21.07 1.16 -15.66
N PRO A 302 -21.21 2.27 -14.90
CA PRO A 302 -21.60 3.55 -15.47
C PRO A 302 -20.43 4.19 -16.22
N LYS A 303 -20.75 4.82 -17.36
CA LYS A 303 -19.81 5.47 -18.29
C LYS A 303 -19.14 6.68 -17.63
N ALA A 304 -17.80 6.69 -17.56
CA ALA A 304 -17.00 7.81 -17.08
C ALA A 304 -17.09 9.03 -18.03
N LYS A 305 -17.26 10.24 -17.48
CA LYS A 305 -17.11 11.51 -18.21
C LYS A 305 -15.62 11.88 -18.28
N SER A 306 -15.12 12.10 -19.49
CA SER A 306 -13.71 12.43 -19.80
C SER A 306 -13.33 13.86 -19.41
N THR A 307 -12.11 14.08 -18.90
CA THR A 307 -11.57 15.40 -18.58
C THR A 307 -10.17 15.62 -19.21
N GLY A 308 -10.12 16.22 -20.40
CA GLY A 308 -8.91 16.87 -20.96
C GLY A 308 -8.39 16.35 -22.31
N TYR A 309 -7.61 17.20 -22.99
CA TYR A 309 -6.92 17.01 -24.26
C TYR A 309 -5.43 16.84 -23.99
N PHE A 310 -4.69 15.96 -24.67
CA PHE A 310 -3.28 15.78 -24.35
C PHE A 310 -2.38 15.84 -25.56
N VAL A 311 -1.28 16.57 -25.42
CA VAL A 311 -0.37 16.93 -26.50
C VAL A 311 1.05 16.92 -25.95
N GLY A 312 1.92 16.08 -26.51
CA GLY A 312 3.36 16.11 -26.20
C GLY A 312 3.72 15.91 -24.72
N GLY A 313 2.91 15.15 -23.96
CA GLY A 313 3.15 14.92 -22.54
C GLY A 313 2.33 15.81 -21.58
N GLY A 314 1.67 16.86 -22.09
CA GLY A 314 0.84 17.77 -21.29
C GLY A 314 -0.67 17.54 -21.46
N LEU A 315 -1.45 17.71 -20.39
CA LEU A 315 -2.91 17.67 -20.39
C LEU A 315 -3.48 19.10 -20.36
N TYR A 316 -4.36 19.40 -21.31
CA TYR A 316 -4.97 20.69 -21.60
C TYR A 316 -6.48 20.60 -21.42
N ARG A 317 -7.12 21.70 -21.03
CA ARG A 317 -8.56 21.68 -20.69
C ARG A 317 -9.44 22.00 -21.90
N SER A 318 -8.87 22.57 -22.96
CA SER A 318 -9.59 22.89 -24.20
C SER A 318 -8.84 22.48 -25.47
N TYR A 319 -9.59 22.28 -26.56
CA TYR A 319 -9.04 22.00 -27.89
C TYR A 319 -8.10 23.11 -28.37
N ASN A 320 -8.45 24.37 -28.07
CA ASN A 320 -7.66 25.53 -28.49
C ASN A 320 -6.28 25.57 -27.80
N GLU A 321 -6.20 25.18 -26.52
CA GLU A 321 -4.94 25.04 -25.80
C GLU A 321 -4.08 23.91 -26.38
N ALA A 322 -4.70 22.75 -26.62
CA ALA A 322 -4.04 21.61 -27.25
C ALA A 322 -3.52 21.94 -28.66
N ALA A 323 -4.31 22.65 -29.47
CA ALA A 323 -3.92 23.07 -30.82
C ALA A 323 -2.76 24.07 -30.80
N LYS A 324 -2.74 25.01 -29.84
CA LYS A 324 -1.59 25.92 -29.64
C LYS A 324 -0.33 25.15 -29.24
N ALA A 325 -0.44 24.19 -28.33
CA ALA A 325 0.68 23.34 -27.93
C ALA A 325 1.22 22.50 -29.09
N ALA A 326 0.34 21.93 -29.92
CA ALA A 326 0.72 21.15 -31.10
C ALA A 326 1.44 22.01 -32.15
N LYS A 327 0.98 23.26 -32.38
CA LYS A 327 1.67 24.22 -33.26
C LYS A 327 3.04 24.61 -32.72
N LYS A 328 3.17 24.87 -31.40
CA LYS A 328 4.46 25.18 -30.76
C LYS A 328 5.45 24.02 -30.91
N PHE A 329 5.01 22.79 -30.67
CA PHE A 329 5.82 21.60 -30.86
C PHE A 329 6.24 21.41 -32.32
N THR A 330 5.31 21.61 -33.26
CA THR A 330 5.60 21.52 -34.70
C THR A 330 6.66 22.53 -35.12
N LYS A 331 6.58 23.78 -34.65
CA LYS A 331 7.57 24.83 -34.93
C LYS A 331 8.94 24.51 -34.31
N ALA A 332 8.96 23.95 -33.10
CA ALA A 332 10.20 23.66 -32.38
C ALA A 332 10.96 22.43 -32.90
N THR A 333 10.26 21.47 -33.52
CA THR A 333 10.84 20.15 -33.83
C THR A 333 10.79 19.79 -35.32
N GLY A 334 10.01 20.52 -36.13
CA GLY A 334 9.77 20.19 -37.54
C GLY A 334 8.76 19.05 -37.78
N TYR A 335 8.30 18.37 -36.72
CA TYR A 335 7.31 17.28 -36.83
C TYR A 335 5.87 17.81 -36.81
N ARG A 336 5.05 17.47 -37.81
CA ARG A 336 3.64 17.90 -37.85
C ARG A 336 2.76 17.09 -36.89
N MET A 337 2.18 17.78 -35.90
CA MET A 337 1.18 17.24 -34.98
C MET A 337 -0.23 17.77 -35.31
N TYR A 338 -1.22 16.87 -35.32
CA TYR A 338 -2.62 17.22 -35.54
C TYR A 338 -3.49 16.79 -34.35
N VAL A 339 -4.43 17.65 -33.96
CA VAL A 339 -5.42 17.34 -32.91
C VAL A 339 -6.65 16.74 -33.60
N GLY A 340 -6.96 15.47 -33.35
CA GLY A 340 -8.03 14.72 -34.02
C GLY A 340 -9.03 14.06 -33.07
N LYS A 341 -10.20 13.67 -33.59
CA LYS A 341 -11.32 13.02 -32.86
C LYS A 341 -11.40 11.53 -33.24
N HIS A 342 -11.35 10.61 -32.27
CA HIS A 342 -11.42 9.15 -32.47
C HIS A 342 -12.88 8.64 -32.61
N PRO A 343 -13.20 7.68 -33.48
CA PRO A 343 -14.61 7.28 -33.70
C PRO A 343 -15.20 6.39 -32.59
N THR A 344 -14.41 5.60 -31.86
CA THR A 344 -14.94 4.57 -30.92
C THR A 344 -14.53 4.72 -29.45
N HIS A 345 -13.70 5.72 -29.10
CA HIS A 345 -13.29 5.99 -27.72
C HIS A 345 -13.58 7.45 -27.37
N LYS A 346 -14.42 7.69 -26.37
CA LYS A 346 -14.77 9.06 -25.92
C LYS A 346 -13.66 9.59 -25.00
N GLY A 347 -12.75 10.35 -25.61
CA GLY A 347 -11.51 10.90 -25.04
C GLY A 347 -10.43 10.78 -26.11
N TYR A 348 -10.15 11.87 -26.82
CA TYR A 348 -9.47 11.84 -28.12
C TYR A 348 -7.99 12.20 -28.05
N TRP A 349 -7.14 11.51 -28.82
CA TRP A 349 -5.68 11.67 -28.81
C TRP A 349 -5.07 11.72 -30.23
N VAL A 350 -3.90 12.34 -30.27
CA VAL A 350 -3.14 12.90 -31.41
C VAL A 350 -2.66 11.84 -32.41
N GLN A 351 -2.71 12.20 -33.70
CA GLN A 351 -2.03 11.50 -34.79
C GLN A 351 -0.76 12.28 -35.18
N THR A 352 0.38 11.61 -35.29
CA THR A 352 1.61 12.14 -35.88
C THR A 352 1.64 11.84 -37.38
N GLY A 353 1.92 12.85 -38.20
CA GLY A 353 2.07 12.70 -39.65
C GLY A 353 3.53 12.55 -40.09
N ARG A 354 3.76 11.65 -41.06
CA ARG A 354 4.98 11.20 -41.77
C ARG A 354 6.20 10.81 -40.92
N VAL A 355 6.43 9.50 -40.84
CA VAL A 355 7.73 8.91 -40.49
C VAL A 355 8.47 8.64 -41.81
N PRO A 356 9.66 9.24 -42.04
CA PRO A 356 10.35 9.16 -43.33
C PRO A 356 10.95 7.77 -43.63
N ASP A 357 10.99 6.90 -42.61
CA ASP A 357 11.59 5.56 -42.71
C ASP A 357 10.64 4.47 -42.16
N LYS A 358 10.46 3.43 -42.97
CA LYS A 358 9.58 2.28 -42.69
C LYS A 358 10.07 1.49 -41.46
N GLY A 359 11.37 1.40 -41.24
CA GLY A 359 11.96 0.71 -40.09
C GLY A 359 11.63 1.40 -38.76
N ARG A 360 11.78 2.73 -38.71
CA ARG A 360 11.46 3.54 -37.54
C ARG A 360 9.96 3.54 -37.23
N ALA A 361 9.11 3.53 -38.26
CA ALA A 361 7.66 3.41 -38.11
C ALA A 361 7.26 2.06 -37.47
N GLN A 362 7.85 0.95 -37.93
CA GLN A 362 7.58 -0.37 -37.36
C GLN A 362 8.12 -0.54 -35.93
N SER A 363 9.27 0.07 -35.60
CA SER A 363 9.82 0.07 -34.24
C SER A 363 8.89 0.80 -33.26
N LEU A 364 8.40 1.98 -33.65
CA LEU A 364 7.44 2.74 -32.85
C LEU A 364 6.10 2.01 -32.71
N ALA A 365 5.57 1.45 -33.80
CA ALA A 365 4.35 0.66 -33.77
C ALA A 365 4.44 -0.54 -32.81
N ARG A 366 5.57 -1.27 -32.80
CA ARG A 366 5.82 -2.37 -31.86
C ARG A 366 5.94 -1.90 -30.41
N LYS A 367 6.61 -0.76 -30.17
CA LYS A 367 6.73 -0.16 -28.84
C LYS A 367 5.36 0.26 -28.28
N TRP A 368 4.45 0.71 -29.14
CA TRP A 368 3.14 1.21 -28.74
C TRP A 368 2.09 0.09 -28.64
N ALA A 369 2.21 -0.96 -29.44
CA ALA A 369 1.42 -2.20 -29.29
C ALA A 369 1.66 -2.89 -27.94
N ARG A 370 2.89 -2.84 -27.42
CA ARG A 370 3.22 -3.33 -26.05
C ARG A 370 2.57 -2.51 -24.93
N LEU A 371 2.08 -1.31 -25.24
CA LEU A 371 1.30 -0.46 -24.34
C LEU A 371 -0.22 -0.60 -24.57
N GLY A 372 -0.66 -1.59 -25.38
CA GLY A 372 -2.07 -1.88 -25.65
C GLY A 372 -2.72 -1.01 -26.73
N LEU A 373 -1.97 -0.15 -27.42
CA LEU A 373 -2.47 0.72 -28.47
C LEU A 373 -2.37 0.03 -29.84
N ARG A 374 -3.49 -0.13 -30.57
CA ARG A 374 -3.47 -0.65 -31.94
C ARG A 374 -3.24 0.49 -32.94
N TYR A 375 -2.33 0.27 -33.89
CA TYR A 375 -1.98 1.20 -34.96
C TYR A 375 -2.26 0.54 -36.31
N VAL A 376 -2.80 1.29 -37.28
CA VAL A 376 -2.89 0.88 -38.68
C VAL A 376 -1.93 1.75 -39.47
N ILE A 377 -0.92 1.13 -40.08
CA ILE A 377 -0.05 1.79 -41.05
C ILE A 377 -0.82 1.78 -42.37
N PRO A 378 -1.26 2.92 -42.94
CA PRO A 378 -1.78 2.89 -44.29
C PRO A 378 -0.58 2.65 -45.22
N ALA A 379 -0.61 1.54 -45.96
CA ALA A 379 0.30 1.36 -47.07
C ALA A 379 -0.12 2.33 -48.18
N SER A 380 0.82 3.12 -48.68
CA SER A 380 0.74 3.57 -50.06
C SER A 380 2.11 3.96 -50.59
N ARG A 381 2.45 3.24 -51.67
CA ARG A 381 3.32 3.55 -52.82
C ARG A 381 4.59 4.34 -52.58
#